data_AF-A0A7G8DDZ8-F1
#
_entry.id   AF-A0A7G8DDZ8-F1
#
_cell.length_a   1.000
_cell.length_b   1.000
_cell.length_c   1.000
_cell.angle_alpha   90.00
_cell.angle_beta   90.00
_cell.angle_gamma   90.00
#
_symmetry.space_group_name_H-M   'P 1'
#
loop_
_entity.id
_entity.type
_entity.pdbx_description
1 polymer ?
#
loop_
_entity_poly.entity_id
_entity_poly.type
_entity_poly.pdbx_seq_one_letter_code
_entity_poly.pdbx_strand_id
1 'polypeptide(L)' 'MNKLDLEVVNVLFFQQMLDAVEQERWDEAAMALYKLYAIEEGERFNDLHDHSVELNNALKATAA' A
#
# COMPACT_ATOMS: atom_id res chain seq x y z
N MET A 1 -7.13 -17.76 0.83
CA MET A 1 -7.31 -16.40 0.26
C MET A 1 -7.43 -15.42 1.41
N ASN A 2 -6.62 -14.39 1.60
CA ASN A 2 -5.53 -13.79 0.83
C ASN A 2 -4.51 -13.28 1.86
N LYS A 3 -3.38 -13.96 2.05
CA LYS A 3 -2.22 -13.29 2.63
C LYS A 3 -1.71 -12.41 1.50
N LEU A 4 -2.02 -11.13 1.56
CA LEU A 4 -1.39 -10.13 0.70
C LEU A 4 0.11 -10.36 0.83
N ASP A 5 0.75 -10.74 -0.28
CA ASP A 5 2.16 -11.07 -0.26
C ASP A 5 2.95 -9.77 -0.08
N LEU A 6 3.61 -9.64 1.07
CA LEU A 6 4.36 -8.44 1.42
C LEU A 6 5.48 -8.18 0.40
N GLU A 7 6.00 -9.22 -0.25
CA GLU A 7 6.98 -9.08 -1.33
C GLU A 7 6.36 -8.39 -2.56
N VAL A 8 5.13 -8.76 -2.91
CA VAL A 8 4.40 -8.13 -4.03
C VAL A 8 4.08 -6.67 -3.71
N VAL A 9 3.69 -6.38 -2.47
CA VAL A 9 3.41 -5.01 -2.01
C VAL A 9 4.67 -4.15 -2.02
N ASN A 10 5.82 -4.71 -1.61
CA ASN A 10 7.11 -4.04 -1.69
C ASN A 10 7.44 -3.67 -3.14
N VAL A 11 7.30 -4.60 -4.08
CA VAL A 11 7.59 -4.32 -5.49
C VAL A 11 6.69 -3.19 -6.03
N LEU A 12 5.42 -3.16 -5.66
CA LEU A 12 4.48 -2.13 -6.10
C LEU A 12 4.83 -0.74 -5.56
N PHE A 13 5.17 -0.63 -4.27
CA PHE A 13 5.60 0.66 -3.72
C PHE A 13 6.94 1.11 -4.28
N PHE A 14 7.83 0.17 -4.62
CA PHE A 14 9.09 0.47 -5.28
C PHE A 14 8.86 1.03 -6.70
N GLN A 15 7.95 0.43 -7.46
CA GLN A 15 7.56 0.95 -8.78
C GLN A 15 6.94 2.35 -8.67
N GLN A 16 6.02 2.55 -7.72
CA GLN A 16 5.40 3.85 -7.49
C GLN A 16 6.43 4.92 -7.12
N MET A 17 7.44 4.58 -6.32
CA MET A 17 8.53 5.50 -5.98
C MET A 17 9.32 5.90 -7.22
N LEU A 18 9.70 4.94 -8.08
CA LEU A 18 10.45 5.23 -9.30
C LEU A 18 9.65 6.13 -10.25
N ASP A 19 8.37 5.82 -10.48
CA ASP A 19 7.48 6.62 -11.33
C ASP A 19 7.29 8.05 -10.80
N ALA A 20 7.28 8.22 -9.47
CA ALA A 20 7.18 9.53 -8.84
C ALA A 20 8.50 10.32 -8.98
N VAL A 21 9.65 9.67 -8.83
CA VAL A 21 10.97 10.28 -9.05
C VAL A 21 11.15 10.72 -10.50
N GLU A 22 10.78 9.87 -11.47
CA GLU A 22 10.86 10.19 -12.90
C GLU A 22 9.99 11.41 -13.28
N GLN A 23 8.90 11.64 -12.55
CA GLN A 23 7.99 12.76 -12.77
C GLN A 23 8.27 13.96 -11.85
N GLU A 24 9.38 13.94 -11.10
CA GLU A 24 9.76 14.99 -10.15
C GLU A 24 8.70 15.24 -9.05
N ARG A 25 7.85 14.24 -8.76
CA ARG A 25 6.83 14.26 -7.70
C ARG A 25 7.43 13.78 -6.38
N TRP A 26 8.24 14.64 -5.77
CA TRP A 26 9.08 14.31 -4.61
C TRP A 26 8.30 13.95 -3.36
N ASP A 27 7.12 14.53 -3.17
CA ASP A 27 6.18 14.22 -2.09
C ASP A 27 5.66 12.78 -2.20
N GLU A 28 5.26 12.36 -3.40
CA GLU A 28 4.82 11.00 -3.67
C GLU A 28 5.98 9.99 -3.56
N ALA A 29 7.17 10.34 -4.03
CA ALA A 29 8.37 9.51 -3.91
C ALA A 29 8.75 9.28 -2.43
N ALA A 30 8.75 10.34 -1.62
CA ALA A 30 9.04 10.24 -0.18
C ALA A 30 8.00 9.40 0.56
N MET A 31 6.73 9.53 0.20
CA MET A 31 5.65 8.73 0.78
C MET A 31 5.76 7.25 0.41
N ALA A 32 6.11 6.92 -0.85
CA ALA A 32 6.34 5.55 -1.28
C ALA A 32 7.55 4.93 -0.57
N LEU A 33 8.64 5.70 -0.40
CA LEU A 33 9.82 5.28 0.34
C LEU A 33 9.52 5.01 1.83
N TYR A 34 8.73 5.88 2.47
CA TYR A 34 8.31 5.67 3.86
C TYR A 34 7.49 4.37 4.02
N LYS A 35 6.61 4.08 3.06
CA LYS A 35 5.82 2.86 3.07
C LYS A 35 6.67 1.59 2.88
N LEU A 36 7.70 1.65 2.05
CA LEU A 36 8.67 0.56 1.90
C LEU A 36 9.39 0.28 3.23
N TYR A 37 9.88 1.33 3.89
CA TYR A 37 10.57 1.22 5.17
C TYR A 37 9.69 0.60 6.26
N ALA A 38 8.42 1.02 6.35
CA ALA A 38 7.47 0.46 7.30
C ALA A 38 7.20 -1.05 7.08
N ILE A 39 7.17 -1.50 5.82
CA ILE A 39 7.02 -2.92 5.50
C ILE A 39 8.27 -3.71 5.90
N GLU A 40 9.47 -3.16 5.66
CA GLU A 40 10.75 -3.78 6.02
C GLU A 40 10.98 -3.86 7.53
N GLU A 41 10.55 -2.86 8.31
CA GLU A 41 10.62 -2.88 9.78
C GLU A 41 9.55 -3.77 10.43
N GLY A 42 8.63 -4.34 9.66
CA GLY A 42 7.55 -5.18 10.17
C GLY A 42 6.45 -4.38 10.89
N GLU A 43 6.46 -3.05 10.82
CA GLU A 43 5.33 -2.21 11.19
C GLU A 43 4.19 -2.44 10.20
N ARG A 44 3.31 -3.37 10.55
CA ARG A 44 2.04 -3.54 9.85
C ARG A 44 1.25 -2.26 9.99
N PHE A 45 0.86 -1.67 8.86
CA PHE A 45 -0.11 -0.57 8.77
C PHE A 45 -1.41 -0.91 9.51
N ASN A 46 -1.47 -0.63 10.81
CA ASN A 46 -2.70 -0.79 11.60
C ASN A 46 -3.76 0.23 11.17
N ASP A 47 -3.34 1.35 10.58
CA ASP A 47 -4.23 2.41 10.08
C ASP A 47 -4.97 2.01 8.78
N LEU A 48 -4.50 0.98 8.08
CA LEU A 48 -5.20 0.41 6.91
C LEU A 48 -6.10 -0.78 7.27
N HIS A 49 -6.01 -1.30 8.50
CA HIS A 49 -6.83 -2.45 8.88
C HIS A 49 -8.31 -2.09 8.99
N ASP A 50 -8.62 -0.88 9.49
CA ASP A 50 -10.01 -0.39 9.59
C ASP A 50 -10.64 -0.15 8.21
N HIS A 51 -9.92 0.46 7.27
CA HIS A 51 -10.43 0.68 5.91
C HIS A 51 -10.52 -0.59 5.07
N SER A 52 -9.75 -1.64 5.38
CA SER A 52 -9.87 -2.93 4.70
C SER A 52 -11.21 -3.62 4.96
N VAL A 53 -11.79 -3.42 6.16
CA VAL A 53 -13.07 -4.00 6.57
C VAL A 53 -14.23 -3.22 5.95
N GLU A 54 -14.14 -1.88 5.96
CA GLU A 54 -15.13 -1.01 5.33
C GLU A 54 -15.19 -1.20 3.80
N LEU A 55 -14.04 -1.27 3.13
CA LEU A 55 -13.98 -1.50 1.68
C LEU A 55 -14.50 -2.89 1.30
N ASN A 56 -14.21 -3.94 2.09
CA ASN A 56 -14.76 -5.28 1.87
C ASN A 56 -16.28 -5.34 2.06
N ASN A 57 -16.80 -4.61 3.05
CA ASN A 57 -18.23 -4.54 3.32
C ASN A 57 -18.96 -3.75 2.21
N ALA A 58 -18.35 -2.66 1.72
CA ALA A 58 -18.87 -1.90 0.59
C ALA A 58 -18.92 -2.73 -0.70
N LEU A 59 -17.85 -3.48 -1.00
CA LEU A 59 -17.79 -4.36 -2.18
C LEU A 59 -18.77 -5.54 -2.09
N LYS A 60 -19.01 -6.09 -0.90
CA LYS A 60 -20.01 -7.14 -0.68
C LYS A 60 -21.45 -6.61 -0.82
N ALA A 61 -21.72 -5.38 -0.39
CA ALA A 61 -23.03 -4.76 -0.53
C ALA A 61 -23.42 -4.46 -1.98
N THR A 62 -22.43 -4.22 -2.85
CA THR A 62 -22.65 -4.00 -4.30
C THR A 62 -22.73 -5.29 -5.11
N ALA A 63 -22.39 -6.44 -4.52
CA ALA A 63 -22.38 -7.74 -5.17
C ALA A 63 -23.61 -8.62 -4.83
N ALA A 64 -24.58 -8.06 -4.09
CA ALA A 64 -25.88 -8.66 -3.75
C ALA A 64 -27.00 -7.93 -4.48
#